data_AF-A0A6F9C177-F1
#
_entry.id   AF-A0A6F9C177-F1
#
_cell.length_a   1.000
_cell.length_b   1.000
_cell.length_c   1.000
_cell.angle_alpha   90.00
_cell.angle_beta   90.00
_cell.angle_gamma   90.00
#
_symmetry.space_group_name_H-M   'P 1'
#
loop_
_entity.id
_entity.type
_entity.pdbx_description
1 polymer ?
#
loop_
_entity_poly.entity_id
_entity_poly.type
_entity_poly.pdbx_seq_one_letter_code
_entity_poly.pdbx_strand_id
1 'polypeptide(L)'
;MTKGKEIMKRVKGKLQSKPADQQSSLKFKEFLRQVFLMGNSELHVEIHHKIKVLETDKKEVVGVFGKTGAEIPKLQEFLRNLNDRRTKISDYVSGAYGILSLIQGAKSSDITDSKEVVCQVPENNLKEGLETIGQSIDEAYEAFEQCLSLGVRQSVDSCEKIAKDKVIEPKGKKGSGYHKVLKTLCKKNGVYKPIRKKGQKRQRERNINDSLASCMRGLSNETFKKYFPNQGKDSSINYLIDNFTLDTNRLVEKHPEVLLLLTFLKTEETKLKAKLKRDIRERKKEIYNILLKSISNTMHPCYERAAQYTGTDRLENMRKELRNHLKESKGEMFNKAKKEMLDLLKEM
;
A
#
# COMPACT_ATOMS: atom_id res chain seq x y z
N MET A 1 -10.26 12.70 31.22
CA MET A 1 -9.50 13.56 30.28
C MET A 1 -8.02 13.18 30.09
N THR A 2 -7.56 11.98 30.48
CA THR A 2 -6.11 11.71 30.58
C THR A 2 -5.56 10.66 29.62
N LYS A 3 -6.40 9.84 28.96
CA LYS A 3 -5.94 8.82 27.98
C LYS A 3 -5.63 9.37 26.59
N GLY A 4 -6.34 10.41 26.13
CA GLY A 4 -6.13 11.02 24.81
C GLY A 4 -4.81 11.80 24.70
N LYS A 5 -4.36 12.42 25.79
CA LYS A 5 -3.06 13.12 25.84
C LYS A 5 -1.88 12.14 25.86
N GLU A 6 -2.03 10.96 26.45
CA GLU A 6 -1.01 9.89 26.45
C GLU A 6 -0.81 9.28 25.04
N ILE A 7 -1.89 9.18 24.26
CA ILE A 7 -1.86 8.68 22.87
C ILE A 7 -1.23 9.73 21.95
N MET A 8 -1.57 11.01 22.09
CA MET A 8 -0.91 12.11 21.36
C MET A 8 0.59 12.21 21.67
N LYS A 9 1.01 11.92 22.91
CA LYS A 9 2.43 11.86 23.30
C LYS A 9 3.16 10.64 22.68
N ARG A 10 2.47 9.50 22.53
CA ARG A 10 3.00 8.29 21.85
C ARG A 10 3.03 8.40 20.33
N VAL A 11 2.09 9.13 19.71
CA VAL A 11 2.10 9.45 18.28
C VAL A 11 3.21 10.47 17.96
N LYS A 12 3.41 11.49 18.82
CA LYS A 12 4.58 12.39 18.72
C LYS A 12 5.92 11.66 18.86
N GLY A 13 5.99 10.63 19.70
CA GLY A 13 7.19 9.79 19.87
C GLY A 13 7.46 8.80 18.73
N LYS A 14 6.47 8.49 17.87
CA LYS A 14 6.62 7.58 16.72
C LYS A 14 6.72 8.29 15.37
N LEU A 15 6.50 9.60 15.34
CA LEU A 15 7.01 10.52 14.30
C LEU A 15 8.55 10.69 14.39
N GLN A 16 9.28 9.65 14.82
CA GLN A 16 10.74 9.58 14.79
C GLN A 16 11.25 8.29 14.13
N SER A 17 10.40 7.54 13.41
CA SER A 17 10.84 6.32 12.72
C SER A 17 10.28 6.16 11.29
N LYS A 18 10.85 6.92 10.35
CA LYS A 18 11.40 6.46 9.06
C LYS A 18 12.02 7.68 8.34
N PRO A 19 13.30 7.67 7.96
CA PRO A 19 14.03 8.90 7.62
C PRO A 19 13.63 9.56 6.29
N ALA A 20 13.01 8.88 5.33
CA ALA A 20 12.82 9.42 3.98
C ALA A 20 11.58 10.32 3.79
N ASP A 21 10.44 9.97 4.40
CA ASP A 21 9.17 10.68 4.16
C ASP A 21 8.96 11.88 5.11
N GLN A 22 9.43 11.80 6.37
CA GLN A 22 9.49 12.98 7.24
C GLN A 22 10.50 14.00 6.76
N GLN A 23 11.59 13.55 6.15
CA GLN A 23 12.57 14.46 5.62
C GLN A 23 12.05 15.21 4.39
N SER A 24 11.12 14.65 3.62
CA SER A 24 10.53 15.36 2.47
C SER A 24 9.52 16.44 2.92
N SER A 25 8.66 16.12 3.90
CA SER A 25 7.71 17.09 4.47
C SER A 25 8.41 18.15 5.34
N LEU A 26 9.43 17.76 6.11
CA LEU A 26 10.26 18.68 6.88
C LEU A 26 11.11 19.54 5.96
N LYS A 27 11.74 18.97 4.91
CA LYS A 27 12.44 19.77 3.88
C LYS A 27 11.50 20.72 3.16
N PHE A 28 10.26 20.35 2.88
CA PHE A 28 9.28 21.23 2.24
C PHE A 28 8.83 22.36 3.18
N LYS A 29 8.61 22.08 4.47
CA LYS A 29 8.32 23.10 5.48
C LYS A 29 9.52 24.01 5.75
N GLU A 30 10.73 23.45 5.89
CA GLU A 30 11.99 24.18 6.03
C GLU A 30 12.22 25.06 4.80
N PHE A 31 11.95 24.53 3.60
CA PHE A 31 12.00 25.22 2.32
C PHE A 31 11.00 26.37 2.24
N LEU A 32 9.72 26.16 2.57
CA LEU A 32 8.73 27.25 2.62
C LEU A 32 9.13 28.31 3.65
N ARG A 33 9.65 27.91 4.81
CA ARG A 33 10.12 28.81 5.87
C ARG A 33 11.35 29.62 5.44
N GLN A 34 12.29 28.96 4.78
CA GLN A 34 13.50 29.54 4.19
C GLN A 34 13.15 30.53 3.07
N VAL A 35 12.19 30.19 2.22
CA VAL A 35 11.75 31.02 1.09
C VAL A 35 10.97 32.25 1.55
N PHE A 36 10.25 32.16 2.67
CA PHE A 36 9.51 33.29 3.25
C PHE A 36 10.32 34.15 4.21
N LEU A 37 11.43 33.65 4.79
CA LEU A 37 12.24 34.36 5.77
C LEU A 37 13.65 34.78 5.29
N MET A 38 14.15 34.26 4.16
CA MET A 38 15.47 34.65 3.65
C MET A 38 15.44 36.02 2.97
N GLY A 39 16.41 36.86 3.31
CA GLY A 39 16.74 38.05 2.51
C GLY A 39 17.28 37.65 1.13
N ASN A 40 17.03 38.49 0.13
CA ASN A 40 17.30 38.24 -1.30
C ASN A 40 18.72 37.70 -1.63
N SER A 41 19.73 37.98 -0.79
CA SER A 41 21.12 37.52 -0.98
C SER A 41 21.34 36.05 -0.64
N GLU A 42 20.69 35.49 0.39
CA GLU A 42 20.86 34.09 0.79
C GLU A 42 20.11 33.15 -0.16
N LEU A 43 18.91 33.57 -0.60
CA LEU A 43 18.11 32.86 -1.58
C LEU A 43 18.86 32.70 -2.92
N HIS A 44 19.63 33.72 -3.32
CA HIS A 44 20.43 33.70 -4.55
C HIS A 44 21.53 32.62 -4.52
N VAL A 45 22.20 32.43 -3.38
CA VAL A 45 23.25 31.42 -3.20
C VAL A 45 22.67 30.01 -3.23
N GLU A 46 21.54 29.80 -2.55
CA GLU A 46 20.81 28.52 -2.50
C GLU A 46 20.31 28.09 -3.90
N ILE A 47 19.78 29.05 -4.68
CA ILE A 47 19.34 28.84 -6.06
C ILE A 47 20.53 28.44 -6.95
N HIS A 48 21.65 29.16 -6.85
CA HIS A 48 22.84 28.87 -7.65
C HIS A 48 23.43 27.47 -7.35
N HIS A 49 23.42 27.07 -6.08
CA HIS A 49 23.87 25.74 -5.68
C HIS A 49 23.00 24.64 -6.29
N LYS A 50 21.67 24.79 -6.24
CA LYS A 50 20.73 23.80 -6.80
C LYS A 50 20.80 23.72 -8.33
N ILE A 51 20.98 24.84 -9.03
CA ILE A 51 21.21 24.85 -10.49
C ILE A 51 22.46 24.04 -10.84
N LYS A 52 23.55 24.25 -10.10
CA LYS A 52 24.82 23.55 -10.34
C LYS A 52 24.71 22.04 -10.15
N VAL A 53 23.99 21.59 -9.12
CA VAL A 53 23.72 20.16 -8.87
C VAL A 53 22.94 19.53 -10.04
N LEU A 54 21.90 20.22 -10.53
CA LEU A 54 21.08 19.75 -11.66
C LEU A 54 21.86 19.64 -12.99
N GLU A 55 22.84 20.52 -13.22
CA GLU A 55 23.70 20.47 -14.40
C GLU A 55 24.66 19.28 -14.40
N THR A 56 25.15 18.85 -13.24
CA THR A 56 26.01 17.68 -13.08
C THR A 56 25.26 16.36 -13.38
N ASP A 57 24.05 16.19 -12.85
CA ASP A 57 23.25 14.97 -13.04
C ASP A 57 22.81 14.77 -14.50
N LYS A 58 22.61 15.86 -15.25
CA LYS A 58 22.32 15.83 -16.70
C LYS A 58 23.44 15.15 -17.50
N LYS A 59 24.71 15.32 -17.10
CA LYS A 59 25.87 14.77 -17.84
C LYS A 59 26.01 13.26 -17.67
N GLU A 60 25.65 12.70 -16.52
CA GLU A 60 25.72 11.25 -16.28
C GLU A 60 24.68 10.46 -17.09
N VAL A 61 23.48 11.02 -17.29
CA VAL A 61 22.38 10.33 -18.01
C VAL A 61 22.67 10.16 -19.51
N VAL A 62 23.48 11.04 -20.10
CA VAL A 62 23.83 10.99 -21.53
C VAL A 62 24.87 9.90 -21.84
N GLY A 63 25.62 9.42 -20.84
CA GLY A 63 26.71 8.44 -21.02
C GLY A 63 26.32 6.98 -21.25
N VAL A 64 25.03 6.61 -21.21
CA VAL A 64 24.59 5.20 -21.09
C VAL A 64 24.08 4.58 -22.42
N PHE A 65 24.36 5.15 -23.58
CA PHE A 65 23.86 4.62 -24.85
C PHE A 65 24.87 3.73 -25.61
N GLY A 66 24.65 2.41 -25.59
CA GLY A 66 25.34 1.44 -26.45
C GLY A 66 24.67 0.06 -26.58
N LYS A 67 24.05 -0.18 -27.76
CA LYS A 67 23.92 -1.43 -28.59
C LYS A 67 23.16 -2.74 -28.14
N THR A 68 22.05 -2.99 -28.87
CA THR A 68 21.55 -4.21 -29.61
C THR A 68 20.97 -5.50 -28.96
N GLY A 69 19.73 -5.91 -29.36
CA GLY A 69 19.35 -7.25 -29.92
C GLY A 69 18.62 -8.34 -29.09
N ALA A 70 17.29 -8.52 -29.21
CA ALA A 70 16.39 -9.66 -28.84
C ALA A 70 15.09 -9.23 -28.12
N GLU A 71 13.96 -9.33 -28.83
CA GLU A 71 12.69 -8.66 -28.56
C GLU A 71 11.76 -9.47 -27.64
N ILE A 72 11.60 -8.97 -26.41
CA ILE A 72 10.44 -9.01 -25.48
C ILE A 72 10.94 -8.51 -24.10
N PRO A 73 12.07 -9.00 -23.54
CA PRO A 73 12.72 -8.38 -22.38
C PRO A 73 13.27 -6.98 -22.70
N LYS A 74 13.85 -6.80 -23.89
CA LYS A 74 14.37 -5.50 -24.33
C LYS A 74 13.29 -4.44 -24.52
N LEU A 75 12.06 -4.86 -24.86
CA LEU A 75 10.92 -3.95 -24.92
C LEU A 75 10.49 -3.53 -23.50
N GLN A 76 10.47 -4.45 -22.54
CA GLN A 76 10.18 -4.12 -21.13
C GLN A 76 11.24 -3.20 -20.52
N GLU A 77 12.51 -3.45 -20.84
CA GLU A 77 13.64 -2.61 -20.44
C GLU A 77 13.59 -1.25 -21.13
N PHE A 78 13.28 -1.18 -22.42
CA PHE A 78 13.10 0.07 -23.15
C PHE A 78 11.92 0.88 -22.62
N LEU A 79 10.79 0.24 -22.30
CA LEU A 79 9.62 0.88 -21.68
C LEU A 79 9.95 1.36 -20.26
N ARG A 80 10.70 0.59 -19.47
CA ARG A 80 11.23 1.05 -18.18
C ARG A 80 12.14 2.26 -18.36
N ASN A 81 13.09 2.21 -19.28
CA ASN A 81 14.03 3.29 -19.55
C ASN A 81 13.33 4.55 -20.08
N LEU A 82 12.32 4.42 -20.93
CA LEU A 82 11.50 5.55 -21.37
C LEU A 82 10.68 6.14 -20.23
N ASN A 83 10.11 5.28 -19.38
CA ASN A 83 9.37 5.72 -18.20
C ASN A 83 10.29 6.44 -17.20
N ASP A 84 11.47 5.87 -16.93
CA ASP A 84 12.48 6.45 -16.04
C ASP A 84 13.03 7.77 -16.59
N ARG A 85 13.25 7.89 -17.90
CA ARG A 85 13.61 9.16 -18.54
C ARG A 85 12.50 10.19 -18.44
N ARG A 86 11.24 9.78 -18.63
CA ARG A 86 10.09 10.67 -18.50
C ARG A 86 9.91 11.15 -17.06
N THR A 87 10.16 10.28 -16.08
CA THR A 87 10.22 10.64 -14.66
C THR A 87 11.37 11.61 -14.39
N LYS A 88 12.58 11.31 -14.83
CA LYS A 88 13.75 12.21 -14.70
C LYS A 88 13.50 13.58 -15.35
N ILE A 89 13.00 13.63 -16.59
CA ILE A 89 12.67 14.88 -17.29
C ILE A 89 11.57 15.64 -16.53
N SER A 90 10.55 14.93 -16.03
CA SER A 90 9.53 15.55 -15.19
C SER A 90 10.12 16.12 -13.91
N ASP A 91 11.10 15.46 -13.30
CA ASP A 91 11.76 15.93 -12.08
C ASP A 91 12.67 17.13 -12.35
N TYR A 92 13.39 17.15 -13.48
CA TYR A 92 14.18 18.31 -13.94
C TYR A 92 13.29 19.51 -14.25
N VAL A 93 12.20 19.30 -14.99
CA VAL A 93 11.25 20.36 -15.33
C VAL A 93 10.58 20.88 -14.06
N SER A 94 10.12 20.00 -13.16
CA SER A 94 9.58 20.43 -11.86
C SER A 94 10.60 21.13 -10.98
N GLY A 95 11.88 20.71 -10.99
CA GLY A 95 12.96 21.37 -10.28
C GLY A 95 13.26 22.76 -10.82
N ALA A 96 13.30 22.92 -12.15
CA ALA A 96 13.46 24.20 -12.81
C ALA A 96 12.26 25.13 -12.56
N TYR A 97 11.02 24.61 -12.63
CA TYR A 97 9.83 25.34 -12.23
C TYR A 97 9.90 25.74 -10.75
N GLY A 98 10.36 24.86 -9.86
CA GLY A 98 10.56 25.16 -8.45
C GLY A 98 11.50 26.35 -8.28
N ILE A 99 12.68 26.34 -8.91
CA ILE A 99 13.66 27.43 -8.85
C ILE A 99 13.08 28.74 -9.42
N LEU A 100 12.40 28.69 -10.56
CA LEU A 100 11.77 29.86 -11.17
C LEU A 100 10.66 30.43 -10.28
N SER A 101 9.88 29.58 -9.61
CA SER A 101 8.87 29.98 -8.63
C SER A 101 9.49 30.69 -7.42
N LEU A 102 10.67 30.25 -6.97
CA LEU A 102 11.41 30.95 -5.90
C LEU A 102 11.87 32.33 -6.35
N ILE A 103 12.43 32.43 -7.56
CA ILE A 103 12.86 33.70 -8.14
C ILE A 103 11.67 34.65 -8.31
N GLN A 104 10.51 34.14 -8.74
CA GLN A 104 9.29 34.92 -8.88
C GLN A 104 8.75 35.39 -7.53
N GLY A 105 8.65 34.50 -6.54
CA GLY A 105 8.17 34.83 -5.20
C GLY A 105 9.07 35.81 -4.45
N ALA A 106 10.38 35.80 -4.71
CA ALA A 106 11.32 36.77 -4.15
C ALA A 106 11.18 38.16 -4.78
N LYS A 107 10.81 38.22 -6.07
CA LYS A 107 10.60 39.48 -6.80
C LYS A 107 9.25 40.14 -6.49
N SER A 108 8.27 39.39 -5.98
CA SER A 108 6.94 39.90 -5.65
C SER A 108 6.82 40.42 -4.21
N SER A 109 7.92 40.88 -3.59
CA SER A 109 7.96 41.33 -2.19
C SER A 109 7.17 42.61 -1.89
N ASP A 110 6.67 43.30 -2.92
CA ASP A 110 6.01 44.61 -2.79
C ASP A 110 4.47 44.55 -2.65
N ILE A 111 3.85 43.35 -2.62
CA ILE A 111 2.38 43.20 -2.57
C ILE A 111 1.99 42.31 -1.38
N THR A 112 1.82 42.93 -0.21
CA THR A 112 1.58 42.25 1.07
C THR A 112 0.22 41.55 1.13
N ASP A 113 -0.82 42.17 0.55
CA ASP A 113 -2.22 41.72 0.67
C ASP A 113 -2.55 40.53 -0.26
N SER A 114 -1.93 40.43 -1.44
CA SER A 114 -2.13 39.29 -2.34
C SER A 114 -1.37 38.04 -1.87
N LYS A 115 -0.26 38.22 -1.16
CA LYS A 115 0.59 37.14 -0.64
C LYS A 115 -0.12 36.32 0.43
N GLU A 116 -0.94 36.96 1.26
CA GLU A 116 -1.71 36.29 2.32
C GLU A 116 -2.79 35.37 1.73
N VAL A 117 -3.56 35.85 0.74
CA VAL A 117 -4.59 35.04 0.06
C VAL A 117 -3.99 33.88 -0.73
N VAL A 118 -2.89 34.12 -1.46
CA VAL A 118 -2.20 33.10 -2.28
C VAL A 118 -1.61 31.97 -1.43
N CYS A 119 -1.27 32.21 -0.16
CA CYS A 119 -0.78 31.17 0.75
C CYS A 119 -1.89 30.52 1.59
N GLN A 120 -2.85 31.30 2.07
CA GLN A 120 -3.84 30.83 3.03
C GLN A 120 -4.89 29.92 2.37
N VAL A 121 -5.25 30.16 1.11
CA VAL A 121 -6.20 29.30 0.38
C VAL A 121 -5.63 27.89 0.18
N PRO A 122 -4.42 27.68 -0.40
CA PRO A 122 -3.83 26.35 -0.51
C PRO A 122 -3.62 25.65 0.84
N GLU A 123 -3.21 26.39 1.88
CA GLU A 123 -3.00 25.81 3.22
C GLU A 123 -4.29 25.31 3.86
N ASN A 124 -5.36 26.12 3.81
CA ASN A 124 -6.67 25.74 4.33
C ASN A 124 -7.24 24.55 3.54
N ASN A 125 -7.18 24.60 2.21
CA ASN A 125 -7.63 23.50 1.36
C ASN A 125 -6.85 22.21 1.65
N LEU A 126 -5.53 22.31 1.84
CA LEU A 126 -4.70 21.16 2.22
C LEU A 126 -5.14 20.58 3.56
N LYS A 127 -5.36 21.43 4.56
CA LYS A 127 -5.81 21.01 5.89
C LYS A 127 -7.17 20.32 5.83
N GLU A 128 -8.16 20.95 5.20
CA GLU A 128 -9.52 20.40 5.05
C GLU A 128 -9.52 19.09 4.25
N GLY A 129 -8.71 19.00 3.19
CA GLY A 129 -8.54 17.79 2.40
C GLY A 129 -7.95 16.64 3.20
N LEU A 130 -6.91 16.92 4.00
CA LEU A 130 -6.31 15.93 4.90
C LEU A 130 -7.26 15.47 6.00
N GLU A 131 -8.03 16.39 6.59
CA GLU A 131 -9.05 16.06 7.58
C GLU A 131 -10.14 15.16 6.98
N THR A 132 -10.63 15.51 5.78
CA THR A 132 -11.69 14.75 5.08
C THR A 132 -11.21 13.34 4.69
N ILE A 133 -10.03 13.23 4.08
CA ILE A 133 -9.44 11.94 3.70
C ILE A 133 -9.13 11.11 4.95
N GLY A 134 -8.59 11.74 6.00
CA GLY A 134 -8.28 11.10 7.28
C GLY A 134 -9.52 10.50 7.95
N GLN A 135 -10.62 11.26 8.03
CA GLN A 135 -11.90 10.75 8.57
C GLN A 135 -12.41 9.54 7.78
N SER A 136 -12.31 9.57 6.45
CA SER A 136 -12.73 8.43 5.62
C SER A 136 -11.85 7.18 5.83
N ILE A 137 -10.55 7.38 6.07
CA ILE A 137 -9.62 6.28 6.44
C ILE A 137 -9.95 5.72 7.82
N ASP A 138 -10.26 6.58 8.80
CA ASP A 138 -10.66 6.15 10.15
C ASP A 138 -11.98 5.35 10.10
N GLU A 139 -12.97 5.81 9.35
CA GLU A 139 -14.21 5.07 9.11
C GLU A 139 -13.96 3.72 8.43
N ALA A 140 -13.05 3.68 7.46
CA ALA A 140 -12.65 2.43 6.82
C ALA A 140 -12.01 1.49 7.83
N TYR A 141 -11.11 2.00 8.68
CA TYR A 141 -10.42 1.22 9.72
C TYR A 141 -11.43 0.59 10.69
N GLU A 142 -12.37 1.38 11.22
CA GLU A 142 -13.41 0.88 12.13
C GLU A 142 -14.30 -0.18 11.45
N ALA A 143 -14.65 0.03 10.18
CA ALA A 143 -15.39 -0.97 9.41
C ALA A 143 -14.59 -2.27 9.19
N PHE A 144 -13.27 -2.17 9.01
CA PHE A 144 -12.38 -3.34 8.93
C PHE A 144 -12.25 -4.05 10.28
N GLU A 145 -12.09 -3.33 11.38
CA GLU A 145 -12.05 -3.89 12.73
C GLU A 145 -13.30 -4.73 13.01
N GLN A 146 -14.47 -4.18 12.71
CA GLN A 146 -15.76 -4.86 12.87
C GLN A 146 -15.88 -6.09 11.96
N CYS A 147 -15.58 -5.95 10.66
CA CYS A 147 -15.75 -7.04 9.71
C CYS A 147 -14.74 -8.18 9.95
N LEU A 148 -13.51 -7.86 10.34
CA LEU A 148 -12.49 -8.86 10.70
C LEU A 148 -12.84 -9.54 12.02
N SER A 149 -13.40 -8.83 13.00
CA SER A 149 -13.90 -9.43 14.24
C SER A 149 -15.01 -10.45 13.95
N LEU A 150 -15.97 -10.08 13.11
CA LEU A 150 -17.02 -10.99 12.66
C LEU A 150 -16.43 -12.18 11.89
N GLY A 151 -15.47 -11.92 11.01
CA GLY A 151 -14.77 -12.94 10.24
C GLY A 151 -13.99 -13.92 11.11
N VAL A 152 -13.35 -13.46 12.19
CA VAL A 152 -12.69 -14.34 13.18
C VAL A 152 -13.72 -15.25 13.81
N ARG A 153 -14.83 -14.71 14.33
CA ARG A 153 -15.89 -15.51 14.97
C ARG A 153 -16.43 -16.58 14.04
N GLN A 154 -16.86 -16.19 12.84
CA GLN A 154 -17.38 -17.12 11.84
C GLN A 154 -16.34 -18.16 11.38
N SER A 155 -15.07 -17.76 11.27
CA SER A 155 -13.99 -18.67 10.89
C SER A 155 -13.73 -19.69 12.00
N VAL A 156 -13.69 -19.28 13.27
CA VAL A 156 -13.55 -20.18 14.42
C VAL A 156 -14.69 -21.22 14.43
N ASP A 157 -15.92 -20.80 14.17
CA ASP A 157 -17.09 -21.67 14.21
C ASP A 157 -17.15 -22.66 13.03
N SER A 158 -16.67 -22.26 11.85
CA SER A 158 -16.81 -23.03 10.61
C SER A 158 -15.54 -23.75 10.13
N CYS A 159 -14.36 -23.38 10.63
CA CYS A 159 -13.07 -23.82 10.09
C CYS A 159 -12.89 -25.34 10.10
N GLU A 160 -13.26 -26.03 11.18
CA GLU A 160 -13.10 -27.48 11.31
C GLU A 160 -13.93 -28.21 10.23
N LYS A 161 -15.19 -27.79 10.05
CA LYS A 161 -16.08 -28.34 9.03
C LYS A 161 -15.55 -28.04 7.62
N ILE A 162 -15.14 -26.80 7.36
CA ILE A 162 -14.62 -26.38 6.06
C ILE A 162 -13.34 -27.16 5.70
N ALA A 163 -12.39 -27.27 6.65
CA ALA A 163 -11.16 -28.02 6.45
C ALA A 163 -11.44 -29.50 6.23
N LYS A 164 -12.35 -30.09 7.03
CA LYS A 164 -12.80 -31.47 6.88
C LYS A 164 -13.35 -31.74 5.49
N ASP A 165 -14.38 -31.01 5.11
CA ASP A 165 -15.15 -31.28 3.89
C ASP A 165 -14.38 -30.97 2.61
N LYS A 166 -13.50 -29.94 2.63
CA LYS A 166 -12.73 -29.54 1.45
C LYS A 166 -11.40 -30.28 1.30
N VAL A 167 -10.72 -30.60 2.41
CA VAL A 167 -9.32 -31.02 2.37
C VAL A 167 -8.96 -32.25 3.21
N ILE A 168 -9.49 -32.45 4.42
CA ILE A 168 -9.03 -33.57 5.27
C ILE A 168 -9.75 -34.87 4.86
N GLU A 169 -11.06 -34.79 4.65
CA GLU A 169 -11.97 -35.90 4.32
C GLU A 169 -13.03 -35.49 3.29
N PRO A 170 -12.63 -35.13 2.06
CA PRO A 170 -13.59 -34.79 1.03
C PRO A 170 -14.47 -35.98 0.64
N LYS A 171 -15.78 -35.74 0.49
CA LYS A 171 -16.75 -36.74 0.03
C LYS A 171 -16.31 -37.38 -1.29
N GLY A 172 -16.54 -38.69 -1.44
CA GLY A 172 -16.20 -39.44 -2.66
C GLY A 172 -14.70 -39.75 -2.85
N LYS A 173 -13.84 -39.51 -1.85
CA LYS A 173 -12.42 -39.86 -1.88
C LYS A 173 -12.05 -40.88 -0.79
N LYS A 174 -12.86 -41.94 -0.67
CA LYS A 174 -12.59 -43.09 0.19
C LYS A 174 -11.62 -44.02 -0.55
N GLY A 175 -10.33 -44.05 -0.21
CA GLY A 175 -9.42 -45.03 -0.80
C GLY A 175 -7.92 -44.70 -0.74
N SER A 176 -7.13 -45.74 -1.01
CA SER A 176 -5.67 -45.82 -0.93
C SER A 176 -4.89 -44.74 -1.69
N GLY A 177 -5.50 -43.93 -2.57
CA GLY A 177 -4.81 -42.83 -3.25
C GLY A 177 -4.74 -41.52 -2.44
N TYR A 178 -5.66 -41.30 -1.50
CA TYR A 178 -5.80 -39.98 -0.85
C TYR A 178 -4.65 -39.66 0.11
N HIS A 179 -4.01 -40.68 0.71
CA HIS A 179 -2.85 -40.46 1.56
C HIS A 179 -1.69 -39.79 0.80
N LYS A 180 -1.51 -40.07 -0.51
CA LYS A 180 -0.47 -39.42 -1.33
C LYS A 180 -0.76 -37.94 -1.50
N VAL A 181 -2.04 -37.61 -1.71
CA VAL A 181 -2.52 -36.22 -1.81
C VAL A 181 -2.27 -35.50 -0.49
N LEU A 182 -2.75 -36.06 0.62
CA LEU A 182 -2.63 -35.43 1.94
C LEU A 182 -1.16 -35.30 2.38
N LYS A 183 -0.33 -36.32 2.13
CA LYS A 183 1.11 -36.28 2.40
C LYS A 183 1.81 -35.22 1.57
N THR A 184 1.49 -35.12 0.27
CA THR A 184 2.05 -34.06 -0.60
C THR A 184 1.60 -32.68 -0.16
N LEU A 185 0.34 -32.54 0.25
CA LEU A 185 -0.22 -31.30 0.77
C LEU A 185 0.52 -30.84 2.03
N CYS A 186 0.76 -31.74 2.98
CA CYS A 186 1.52 -31.46 4.20
C CYS A 186 2.98 -31.09 3.86
N LYS A 187 3.65 -31.86 2.99
CA LYS A 187 5.02 -31.53 2.51
C LYS A 187 5.11 -30.16 1.80
N LYS A 188 4.00 -29.65 1.27
CA LYS A 188 3.93 -28.38 0.55
C LYS A 188 3.11 -27.33 1.32
N ASN A 189 3.23 -27.35 2.64
CA ASN A 189 2.70 -26.31 3.53
C ASN A 189 1.19 -26.05 3.36
N GLY A 190 0.40 -27.12 3.26
CA GLY A 190 -1.05 -27.02 3.09
C GLY A 190 -1.53 -26.91 1.64
N VAL A 191 -0.64 -27.05 0.65
CA VAL A 191 -0.97 -26.88 -0.78
C VAL A 191 -0.75 -28.14 -1.60
N TYR A 192 -1.78 -28.57 -2.31
CA TYR A 192 -1.68 -29.64 -3.32
C TYR A 192 -2.17 -29.16 -4.69
N LYS A 193 -1.25 -29.17 -5.65
CA LYS A 193 -1.50 -28.86 -7.07
C LYS A 193 -1.47 -30.15 -7.89
N PRO A 194 -2.60 -30.61 -8.45
CA PRO A 194 -2.62 -31.77 -9.32
C PRO A 194 -1.84 -31.50 -10.62
N ILE A 195 -1.10 -32.49 -11.10
CA ILE A 195 -0.39 -32.39 -12.38
C ILE A 195 -1.41 -32.36 -13.52
N ARG A 196 -1.27 -31.38 -14.43
CA ARG A 196 -2.11 -31.28 -15.63
C ARG A 196 -1.73 -32.39 -16.61
N LYS A 197 -2.70 -33.24 -16.98
CA LYS A 197 -2.54 -34.18 -18.10
C LYS A 197 -2.89 -33.50 -19.42
N LYS A 198 -2.14 -33.79 -20.49
CA LYS A 198 -2.41 -33.28 -21.85
C LYS A 198 -3.85 -33.66 -22.25
N GLY A 199 -4.62 -32.71 -22.77
CA GLY A 199 -6.02 -32.91 -23.15
C GLY A 199 -7.05 -32.90 -22.00
N GLN A 200 -6.65 -32.79 -20.72
CA GLN A 200 -7.60 -32.74 -19.60
C GLN A 200 -7.78 -31.33 -19.02
N LYS A 201 -8.99 -31.06 -18.51
CA LYS A 201 -9.29 -29.84 -17.73
C LYS A 201 -8.39 -29.78 -16.49
N ARG A 202 -7.88 -28.57 -16.20
CA ARG A 202 -7.05 -28.31 -15.02
C ARG A 202 -7.86 -28.63 -13.76
N GLN A 203 -7.40 -29.60 -12.97
CA GLN A 203 -8.01 -29.90 -11.68
C GLN A 203 -7.72 -28.74 -10.71
N ARG A 204 -8.70 -28.42 -9.85
CA ARG A 204 -8.56 -27.35 -8.85
C ARG A 204 -7.47 -27.71 -7.82
N GLU A 205 -6.67 -26.70 -7.48
CA GLU A 205 -5.75 -26.76 -6.35
C GLU A 205 -6.51 -27.03 -5.05
N ARG A 206 -5.95 -27.87 -4.18
CA ARG A 206 -6.43 -28.06 -2.82
C ARG A 206 -5.51 -27.28 -1.89
N ASN A 207 -6.05 -26.24 -1.27
CA ASN A 207 -5.31 -25.39 -0.36
C ASN A 207 -6.12 -25.24 0.93
N ILE A 208 -5.63 -25.84 2.01
CA ILE A 208 -6.31 -25.77 3.31
C ILE A 208 -6.20 -24.35 3.88
N ASN A 209 -5.06 -23.67 3.72
CA ASN A 209 -4.88 -22.31 4.20
C ASN A 209 -5.86 -21.34 3.52
N ASP A 210 -6.08 -21.50 2.21
CA ASP A 210 -7.07 -20.69 1.48
C ASP A 210 -8.51 -21.04 1.88
N SER A 211 -8.78 -22.32 2.14
CA SER A 211 -10.09 -22.75 2.65
C SER A 211 -10.39 -22.11 4.01
N LEU A 212 -9.41 -22.09 4.91
CA LEU A 212 -9.48 -21.44 6.22
C LEU A 212 -9.61 -19.92 6.10
N ALA A 213 -8.89 -19.29 5.17
CA ALA A 213 -8.94 -17.85 4.95
C ALA A 213 -10.26 -17.36 4.32
N SER A 214 -11.03 -18.26 3.68
CA SER A 214 -12.13 -17.89 2.78
C SER A 214 -13.22 -17.01 3.42
N CYS A 215 -13.55 -17.24 4.70
CA CYS A 215 -14.55 -16.46 5.42
C CYS A 215 -14.07 -15.01 5.66
N MET A 216 -12.91 -14.83 6.31
CA MET A 216 -12.31 -13.50 6.53
C MET A 216 -12.03 -12.78 5.20
N ARG A 217 -11.58 -13.51 4.17
CA ARG A 217 -11.35 -12.96 2.83
C ARG A 217 -12.64 -12.44 2.19
N GLY A 218 -13.74 -13.18 2.33
CA GLY A 218 -15.04 -12.77 1.81
C GLY A 218 -15.52 -11.46 2.41
N LEU A 219 -15.47 -11.34 3.75
CA LEU A 219 -15.92 -10.14 4.46
C LEU A 219 -15.01 -8.93 4.19
N SER A 220 -13.69 -9.12 4.26
CA SER A 220 -12.73 -8.04 3.96
C SER A 220 -12.85 -7.54 2.51
N ASN A 221 -13.11 -8.43 1.54
CA ASN A 221 -13.35 -8.05 0.15
C ASN A 221 -14.50 -7.06 0.01
N GLU A 222 -15.61 -7.28 0.71
CA GLU A 222 -16.76 -6.38 0.64
C GLU A 222 -16.43 -5.01 1.24
N THR A 223 -15.72 -4.97 2.38
CA THR A 223 -15.24 -3.71 2.96
C THR A 223 -14.28 -2.98 2.02
N PHE A 224 -13.33 -3.69 1.41
CA PHE A 224 -12.41 -3.09 0.42
C PHE A 224 -13.14 -2.53 -0.80
N LYS A 225 -14.18 -3.21 -1.30
CA LYS A 225 -15.00 -2.71 -2.42
C LYS A 225 -15.78 -1.44 -2.04
N LYS A 226 -16.19 -1.31 -0.78
CA LYS A 226 -16.92 -0.15 -0.28
C LYS A 226 -16.03 1.09 -0.21
N TYR A 227 -14.89 1.01 0.47
CA TYR A 227 -14.04 2.18 0.77
C TYR A 227 -12.98 2.44 -0.32
N PHE A 228 -12.54 1.39 -1.02
CA PHE A 228 -11.51 1.46 -2.06
C PHE A 228 -11.97 0.78 -3.36
N PRO A 229 -13.07 1.23 -3.97
CA PRO A 229 -13.57 0.69 -5.22
C PRO A 229 -12.57 0.91 -6.35
N ASN A 230 -12.61 0.01 -7.34
CA ASN A 230 -11.81 0.16 -8.55
C ASN A 230 -12.39 1.22 -9.51
N GLN A 231 -13.67 1.61 -9.35
CA GLN A 231 -14.39 2.61 -10.16
C GLN A 231 -15.50 3.33 -9.36
N GLY A 232 -15.68 4.63 -9.63
CA GLY A 232 -16.92 5.42 -9.52
C GLY A 232 -17.79 5.29 -8.26
N LYS A 233 -17.37 5.92 -7.14
CA LYS A 233 -18.29 6.31 -6.06
C LYS A 233 -17.85 7.62 -5.40
N ASP A 234 -18.79 8.56 -5.29
CA ASP A 234 -18.61 9.93 -4.80
C ASP A 234 -18.21 10.04 -3.32
N SER A 235 -18.16 8.95 -2.58
CA SER A 235 -17.73 8.91 -1.17
C SER A 235 -16.53 8.00 -0.91
N SER A 236 -15.91 7.48 -1.97
CA SER A 236 -14.73 6.63 -1.80
C SER A 236 -13.47 7.44 -1.54
N ILE A 237 -12.50 6.83 -0.85
CA ILE A 237 -11.20 7.48 -0.59
C ILE A 237 -10.52 7.89 -1.90
N ASN A 238 -10.63 7.07 -2.95
CA ASN A 238 -10.09 7.41 -4.27
C ASN A 238 -10.75 8.66 -4.86
N TYR A 239 -12.06 8.81 -4.71
CA TYR A 239 -12.79 9.99 -5.18
C TYR A 239 -12.42 11.23 -4.39
N LEU A 240 -12.29 11.12 -3.05
CA LEU A 240 -11.82 12.22 -2.20
C LEU A 240 -10.42 12.68 -2.62
N ILE A 241 -9.51 11.74 -2.91
CA ILE A 241 -8.17 12.04 -3.41
C ILE A 241 -8.22 12.71 -4.79
N ASP A 242 -9.10 12.26 -5.69
CA ASP A 242 -9.22 12.86 -7.02
C ASP A 242 -9.74 14.29 -6.98
N ASN A 243 -10.75 14.53 -6.15
CA ASN A 243 -11.44 15.81 -6.02
C ASN A 243 -10.73 16.82 -5.13
N PHE A 244 -9.81 16.39 -4.28
CA PHE A 244 -8.94 17.29 -3.53
C PHE A 244 -8.31 18.34 -4.47
N THR A 245 -8.22 19.60 -4.08
CA THR A 245 -7.61 20.63 -4.92
C THR A 245 -7.01 21.72 -4.06
N LEU A 246 -5.84 22.23 -4.45
CA LEU A 246 -5.27 23.45 -3.87
C LEU A 246 -5.93 24.73 -4.41
N ASP A 247 -6.89 24.60 -5.33
CA ASP A 247 -7.58 25.71 -6.02
C ASP A 247 -6.63 26.64 -6.80
N THR A 248 -5.49 26.10 -7.25
CA THR A 248 -4.46 26.86 -7.98
C THR A 248 -4.96 27.50 -9.27
N ASN A 249 -5.91 26.88 -9.97
CA ASN A 249 -6.44 27.42 -11.23
C ASN A 249 -7.19 28.74 -11.00
N ARG A 250 -8.05 28.78 -9.98
CA ARG A 250 -8.76 30.00 -9.58
C ARG A 250 -7.81 31.07 -9.06
N LEU A 251 -6.74 30.67 -8.36
CA LEU A 251 -5.70 31.58 -7.92
C LEU A 251 -4.91 32.16 -9.09
N VAL A 252 -4.63 31.39 -10.15
CA VAL A 252 -3.93 31.87 -11.35
C VAL A 252 -4.71 32.96 -12.06
N GLU A 253 -6.04 32.84 -12.14
CA GLU A 253 -6.91 33.87 -12.74
C GLU A 253 -6.86 35.20 -11.98
N LYS A 254 -6.73 35.14 -10.65
CA LYS A 254 -6.70 36.32 -9.77
C LYS A 254 -5.30 36.90 -9.59
N HIS A 255 -4.28 36.06 -9.67
CA HIS A 255 -2.90 36.38 -9.34
C HIS A 255 -1.92 35.88 -10.42
N PRO A 256 -1.99 36.41 -11.66
CA PRO A 256 -1.08 36.02 -12.74
C PRO A 256 0.40 36.29 -12.41
N GLU A 257 0.68 37.23 -11.50
CA GLU A 257 2.01 37.58 -11.01
C GLU A 257 2.73 36.46 -10.26
N VAL A 258 2.04 35.39 -9.86
CA VAL A 258 2.60 34.18 -9.22
C VAL A 258 2.32 32.90 -10.00
N LEU A 259 2.09 33.01 -11.32
CA LEU A 259 1.74 31.90 -12.20
C LEU A 259 2.67 30.68 -12.07
N LEU A 260 4.01 30.87 -12.01
CA LEU A 260 4.94 29.73 -11.97
C LEU A 260 4.82 28.98 -10.64
N LEU A 261 4.65 29.70 -9.53
CA LEU A 261 4.45 29.12 -8.21
C LEU A 261 3.17 28.28 -8.16
N LEU A 262 2.05 28.81 -8.67
CA LEU A 262 0.78 28.08 -8.69
C LEU A 262 0.81 26.89 -9.65
N THR A 263 1.51 27.00 -10.79
CA THR A 263 1.74 25.89 -11.72
C THR A 263 2.58 24.79 -11.07
N PHE A 264 3.60 25.16 -10.31
CA PHE A 264 4.41 24.22 -9.53
C PHE A 264 3.56 23.51 -8.47
N LEU A 265 2.79 24.25 -7.67
CA LEU A 265 1.89 23.67 -6.67
C LEU A 265 0.88 22.71 -7.29
N LYS A 266 0.32 23.05 -8.46
CA LYS A 266 -0.58 22.14 -9.19
C LYS A 266 0.13 20.86 -9.61
N THR A 267 1.37 20.96 -10.05
CA THR A 267 2.20 19.80 -10.40
C THR A 267 2.44 18.92 -9.18
N GLU A 268 2.83 19.50 -8.05
CA GLU A 268 3.06 18.75 -6.80
C GLU A 268 1.77 18.13 -6.26
N GLU A 269 0.61 18.80 -6.36
CA GLU A 269 -0.71 18.22 -6.05
C GLU A 269 -0.95 16.93 -6.84
N THR A 270 -0.74 16.95 -8.16
CA THR A 270 -0.95 15.76 -9.00
C THR A 270 0.01 14.61 -8.66
N LYS A 271 1.28 14.94 -8.35
CA LYS A 271 2.27 13.94 -7.93
C LYS A 271 1.90 13.29 -6.60
N LEU A 272 1.47 14.09 -5.63
CA LEU A 272 1.05 13.60 -4.31
C LEU A 272 -0.17 12.68 -4.42
N LYS A 273 -1.20 13.08 -5.18
CA LYS A 273 -2.38 12.22 -5.44
C LYS A 273 -1.97 10.88 -6.06
N ALA A 274 -1.09 10.90 -7.05
CA ALA A 274 -0.61 9.69 -7.72
C ALA A 274 0.21 8.79 -6.79
N LYS A 275 1.08 9.36 -5.94
CA LYS A 275 1.85 8.63 -4.92
C LYS A 275 0.91 7.98 -3.91
N LEU A 276 -0.02 8.73 -3.35
CA LEU A 276 -0.98 8.24 -2.35
C LEU A 276 -1.81 7.06 -2.89
N LYS A 277 -2.33 7.17 -4.12
CA LYS A 277 -3.06 6.06 -4.77
C LYS A 277 -2.21 4.81 -4.96
N ARG A 278 -0.93 4.98 -5.30
CA ARG A 278 0.01 3.86 -5.45
C ARG A 278 0.25 3.18 -4.11
N ASP A 279 0.50 3.96 -3.06
CA ASP A 279 0.80 3.47 -1.73
C ASP A 279 -0.40 2.71 -1.14
N ILE A 280 -1.61 3.27 -1.26
CA ILE A 280 -2.87 2.59 -0.91
C ILE A 280 -3.00 1.25 -1.65
N ARG A 281 -2.72 1.24 -2.96
CA ARG A 281 -2.82 0.01 -3.77
C ARG A 281 -1.84 -1.07 -3.31
N GLU A 282 -0.59 -0.71 -3.04
CA GLU A 282 0.40 -1.67 -2.56
C GLU A 282 0.03 -2.18 -1.16
N ARG A 283 -0.39 -1.30 -0.25
CA ARG A 283 -0.81 -1.71 1.09
C ARG A 283 -2.02 -2.65 1.06
N LYS A 284 -3.00 -2.40 0.20
CA LYS A 284 -4.12 -3.34 -0.02
C LYS A 284 -3.62 -4.75 -0.39
N LYS A 285 -2.63 -4.87 -1.30
CA LYS A 285 -2.07 -6.18 -1.67
C LYS A 285 -1.39 -6.86 -0.49
N GLU A 286 -0.64 -6.10 0.32
CA GLU A 286 0.02 -6.63 1.52
C GLU A 286 -1.01 -7.20 2.51
N ILE A 287 -2.08 -6.44 2.79
CA ILE A 287 -3.17 -6.87 3.68
C ILE A 287 -3.86 -8.14 3.16
N TYR A 288 -4.06 -8.27 1.84
CA TYR A 288 -4.64 -9.49 1.26
C TYR A 288 -3.74 -10.71 1.40
N ASN A 289 -2.43 -10.50 1.28
CA ASN A 289 -1.45 -11.58 1.33
C ASN A 289 -1.16 -12.01 2.78
N ILE A 290 -1.21 -11.08 3.75
CA ILE A 290 -0.88 -11.39 5.15
C ILE A 290 -1.86 -12.38 5.77
N LEU A 291 -3.16 -12.31 5.44
CA LEU A 291 -4.17 -13.25 5.94
C LEU A 291 -3.77 -14.71 5.67
N LEU A 292 -3.42 -15.00 4.41
CA LEU A 292 -3.04 -16.35 4.00
C LEU A 292 -1.71 -16.77 4.63
N LYS A 293 -0.74 -15.84 4.68
CA LYS A 293 0.59 -16.08 5.25
C LYS A 293 0.50 -16.38 6.75
N SER A 294 -0.27 -15.61 7.51
CA SER A 294 -0.49 -15.81 8.95
C SER A 294 -1.07 -17.20 9.23
N ILE A 295 -2.16 -17.56 8.56
CA ILE A 295 -2.80 -18.87 8.69
C ILE A 295 -1.82 -19.99 8.34
N SER A 296 -1.11 -19.84 7.22
CA SER A 296 -0.10 -20.80 6.76
C SER A 296 1.01 -20.99 7.78
N ASN A 297 1.49 -19.91 8.41
CA ASN A 297 2.54 -19.97 9.44
C ASN A 297 2.04 -20.67 10.71
N THR A 298 0.82 -20.38 11.15
CA THR A 298 0.25 -21.04 12.34
C THR A 298 -0.02 -22.53 12.11
N MET A 299 -0.40 -22.92 10.89
CA MET A 299 -0.62 -24.32 10.52
C MET A 299 0.68 -25.06 10.17
N HIS A 300 1.79 -24.36 9.91
CA HIS A 300 3.04 -24.96 9.45
C HIS A 300 3.52 -26.14 10.30
N PRO A 301 3.55 -26.05 11.65
CA PRO A 301 4.05 -27.14 12.49
C PRO A 301 3.25 -28.44 12.34
N CYS A 302 1.92 -28.36 12.14
CA CYS A 302 1.11 -29.56 11.97
C CYS A 302 1.31 -30.21 10.61
N TYR A 303 1.61 -29.43 9.57
CA TYR A 303 1.98 -29.98 8.27
C TYR A 303 3.29 -30.76 8.34
N GLU A 304 4.28 -30.26 9.06
CA GLU A 304 5.57 -30.95 9.23
C GLU A 304 5.37 -32.29 9.96
N ARG A 305 4.68 -32.27 11.12
CA ARG A 305 4.38 -33.49 11.89
C ARG A 305 3.53 -34.47 11.08
N ALA A 306 2.49 -33.99 10.40
CA ALA A 306 1.65 -34.84 9.57
C ALA A 306 2.44 -35.50 8.42
N ALA A 307 3.37 -34.79 7.79
CA ALA A 307 4.16 -35.31 6.68
C ALA A 307 5.10 -36.48 7.09
N GLN A 308 5.46 -36.55 8.37
CA GLN A 308 6.36 -37.57 8.93
C GLN A 308 5.68 -38.92 9.13
N TYR A 309 4.35 -38.98 9.26
CA TYR A 309 3.67 -40.27 9.47
C TYR A 309 3.92 -41.27 8.31
N THR A 310 4.21 -42.50 8.72
CA THR A 310 4.48 -43.68 7.88
C THR A 310 3.68 -44.89 8.39
N GLY A 311 3.74 -46.02 7.67
CA GLY A 311 3.02 -47.24 8.06
C GLY A 311 1.54 -47.30 7.65
N THR A 312 0.83 -48.28 8.21
CA THR A 312 -0.53 -48.68 7.86
C THR A 312 -1.56 -47.60 8.17
N ASP A 313 -1.46 -46.94 9.33
CA ASP A 313 -2.44 -45.95 9.81
C ASP A 313 -2.10 -44.50 9.47
N ARG A 314 -1.08 -44.27 8.63
CA ARG A 314 -0.57 -42.93 8.30
C ARG A 314 -1.64 -41.93 7.85
N LEU A 315 -2.66 -42.39 7.13
CA LEU A 315 -3.72 -41.49 6.63
C LEU A 315 -4.54 -40.96 7.80
N GLU A 316 -4.94 -41.83 8.72
CA GLU A 316 -5.75 -41.43 9.87
C GLU A 316 -4.92 -40.61 10.86
N ASN A 317 -3.65 -40.97 11.05
CA ASN A 317 -2.74 -40.18 11.87
C ASN A 317 -2.54 -38.76 11.32
N MET A 318 -2.34 -38.60 10.00
CA MET A 318 -2.30 -37.27 9.36
C MET A 318 -3.59 -36.48 9.58
N ARG A 319 -4.76 -37.13 9.45
CA ARG A 319 -6.06 -36.45 9.65
C ARG A 319 -6.24 -36.00 11.08
N LYS A 320 -5.91 -36.88 12.05
CA LYS A 320 -5.98 -36.60 13.48
C LYS A 320 -5.07 -35.44 13.85
N GLU A 321 -3.83 -35.43 13.36
CA GLU A 321 -2.88 -34.33 13.57
C GLU A 321 -3.43 -32.98 13.10
N LEU A 322 -3.92 -32.92 11.86
CA LEU A 322 -4.48 -31.70 11.28
C LEU A 322 -5.72 -31.21 12.06
N ARG A 323 -6.60 -32.14 12.47
CA ARG A 323 -7.81 -31.81 13.24
C ARG A 323 -7.49 -31.31 14.63
N ASN A 324 -6.59 -31.98 15.34
CA ASN A 324 -6.20 -31.60 16.71
C ASN A 324 -5.56 -30.21 16.70
N HIS A 325 -4.57 -29.99 15.84
CA HIS A 325 -3.92 -28.69 15.73
C HIS A 325 -4.91 -27.59 15.34
N LEU A 326 -5.82 -27.85 14.40
CA LEU A 326 -6.83 -26.86 14.02
C LEU A 326 -7.79 -26.54 15.18
N LYS A 327 -8.23 -27.56 15.92
CA LYS A 327 -9.13 -27.39 17.08
C LYS A 327 -8.47 -26.55 18.18
N GLU A 328 -7.19 -26.80 18.45
CA GLU A 328 -6.41 -26.10 19.47
C GLU A 328 -6.03 -24.67 19.04
N SER A 329 -5.63 -24.48 17.78
CA SER A 329 -5.08 -23.21 17.31
C SER A 329 -6.09 -22.27 16.66
N LYS A 330 -7.33 -22.69 16.34
CA LYS A 330 -8.29 -21.86 15.57
C LYS A 330 -8.48 -20.44 16.10
N GLY A 331 -8.66 -20.30 17.43
CA GLY A 331 -8.87 -18.99 18.05
C GLY A 331 -7.66 -18.09 17.89
N GLU A 332 -6.48 -18.58 18.26
CA GLU A 332 -5.23 -17.83 18.15
C GLU A 332 -4.87 -17.52 16.70
N MET A 333 -5.02 -18.50 15.80
CA MET A 333 -4.71 -18.39 14.37
C MET A 333 -5.45 -17.23 13.72
N PHE A 334 -6.77 -17.17 13.90
CA PHE A 334 -7.60 -16.13 13.27
C PHE A 334 -7.42 -14.77 13.96
N ASN A 335 -7.26 -14.72 15.28
CA ASN A 335 -6.98 -13.47 15.99
C ASN A 335 -5.62 -12.87 15.61
N LYS A 336 -4.58 -13.71 15.48
CA LYS A 336 -3.27 -13.30 14.99
C LYS A 336 -3.37 -12.74 13.57
N ALA A 337 -4.05 -13.45 12.67
CA ALA A 337 -4.24 -12.98 11.30
C ALA A 337 -5.00 -11.65 11.25
N LYS A 338 -6.07 -11.51 12.04
CA LYS A 338 -6.79 -10.23 12.20
C LYS A 338 -5.86 -9.11 12.65
N LYS A 339 -5.07 -9.34 13.70
CA LYS A 339 -4.13 -8.34 14.24
C LYS A 339 -3.12 -7.90 13.19
N GLU A 340 -2.50 -8.84 12.49
CA GLU A 340 -1.52 -8.53 11.44
C GLU A 340 -2.14 -7.74 10.27
N MET A 341 -3.38 -8.04 9.87
CA MET A 341 -4.10 -7.26 8.87
C MET A 341 -4.39 -5.82 9.34
N LEU A 342 -4.80 -5.65 10.60
CA LEU A 342 -5.11 -4.34 11.17
C LEU A 342 -3.88 -3.48 11.38
N ASP A 343 -2.76 -4.08 11.79
CA ASP A 343 -1.51 -3.35 11.95
C ASP A 343 -1.02 -2.80 10.60
N LEU A 344 -1.20 -3.54 9.49
CA LEU A 344 -0.94 -3.02 8.14
C LEU A 344 -1.93 -1.92 7.73
N LEU A 345 -3.21 -2.01 8.13
CA LEU A 345 -4.21 -0.98 7.85
C LEU A 345 -3.93 0.33 8.58
N LYS A 346 -3.43 0.30 9.82
CA LYS A 346 -3.02 1.50 10.59
C LYS A 346 -1.88 2.28 9.96
N GLU A 347 -1.12 1.61 9.10
CA GLU A 347 0.00 2.22 8.40
C GLU A 347 -0.37 2.62 6.94
N MET A 348 -1.67 2.61 6.58
CA MET A 348 -2.19 3.40 5.45
C MET A 348 -2.35 4.85 5.90
#